data_AF-A0A523PJC5-F1
#
_entry.id   AF-A0A523PJC5-F1
#
_cell.length_a   1.000
_cell.length_b   1.000
_cell.length_c   1.000
_cell.angle_alpha   90.00
_cell.angle_beta   90.00
_cell.angle_gamma   90.00
#
_symmetry.space_group_name_H-M   'P 1'
#
loop_
_entity.id
_entity.type
_entity.pdbx_description
1 polymer ?
#
loop_
_entity_poly.entity_id
_entity_poly.type
_entity_poly.pdbx_seq_one_letter_code
_entity_poly.pdbx_strand_id
1 'polypeptide(L)'
;MKVIDDLCRWCRASVPYVLASIITIVIATQSMAQGLWHYKLGQLKSNQQVNLCAEKPDAIRLAKIFRNEGARPGYAALTQTIGCSMRIASFTPVKIVRQVMIEPNGVAKYAVSFVKVRMVQGDVQSLVTTRQVKKD
;
A
#
# COMPACT_ATOMS: atom_id res chain seq x y z
N MET A 1 -33.04 -68.06 -51.12
CA MET A 1 -33.95 -67.12 -51.81
C MET A 1 -34.80 -66.38 -50.79
N LYS A 2 -34.51 -65.09 -50.60
CA LYS A 2 -35.33 -63.96 -50.12
C LYS A 2 -34.34 -62.93 -49.53
N VAL A 3 -33.89 -61.88 -50.22
CA VAL A 3 -34.60 -60.69 -50.78
C VAL A 3 -34.35 -59.47 -49.87
N ILE A 4 -33.84 -58.40 -50.50
CA ILE A 4 -33.88 -56.95 -50.14
C ILE A 4 -32.84 -56.48 -49.11
N ASP A 5 -31.81 -55.72 -49.50
CA ASP A 5 -31.74 -54.35 -50.06
C ASP A 5 -31.62 -53.26 -48.98
N ASP A 6 -30.48 -52.58 -49.06
CA ASP A 6 -30.26 -51.14 -49.06
C ASP A 6 -30.51 -50.22 -47.84
N LEU A 7 -29.45 -49.41 -47.62
CA LEU A 7 -29.43 -47.96 -47.36
C LEU A 7 -29.98 -47.39 -46.04
N CYS A 8 -29.02 -47.08 -45.16
CA CYS A 8 -28.78 -45.76 -44.56
C CYS A 8 -27.38 -45.83 -43.92
N ARG A 9 -26.26 -45.38 -44.48
CA ARG A 9 -25.90 -44.03 -44.98
C ARG A 9 -26.61 -42.95 -44.18
N TRP A 10 -25.83 -42.19 -43.41
CA TRP A 10 -26.24 -41.12 -42.46
C TRP A 10 -26.66 -41.75 -41.12
N CYS A 11 -26.06 -41.46 -39.96
CA CYS A 11 -25.38 -40.26 -39.53
C CYS A 11 -24.75 -40.51 -38.14
N ARG A 12 -23.56 -39.93 -37.91
CA ARG A 12 -23.09 -39.44 -36.59
C ARG A 12 -22.83 -40.52 -35.53
N ALA A 13 -21.89 -40.41 -34.60
CA ALA A 13 -20.81 -39.50 -34.32
C ALA A 13 -20.09 -40.19 -33.15
N SER A 14 -18.82 -40.55 -33.30
CA SER A 14 -18.10 -41.19 -32.18
C SER A 14 -16.69 -40.68 -32.04
N VAL A 15 -16.51 -39.36 -32.04
CA VAL A 15 -15.39 -38.75 -31.31
C VAL A 15 -15.85 -37.37 -30.82
N PRO A 16 -15.84 -37.15 -29.50
CA PRO A 16 -14.89 -36.14 -29.05
C PRO A 16 -14.09 -36.63 -27.83
N TYR A 17 -12.78 -36.71 -28.03
CA TYR A 17 -11.75 -36.12 -27.17
C TYR A 17 -12.14 -35.96 -25.69
N VAL A 18 -11.85 -36.99 -24.91
CA VAL A 18 -11.59 -36.84 -23.48
C VAL A 18 -10.21 -36.20 -23.36
N LEU A 19 -10.15 -34.88 -23.16
CA LEU A 19 -9.04 -34.18 -22.51
C LEU A 19 -9.58 -32.82 -22.02
N ALA A 20 -10.48 -32.88 -21.04
CA ALA A 20 -10.84 -31.72 -20.24
C ALA A 20 -9.65 -31.40 -19.33
N SER A 21 -8.68 -30.65 -19.85
CA SER A 21 -7.67 -30.00 -19.03
C SER A 21 -8.37 -29.02 -18.11
N ILE A 22 -8.57 -29.42 -16.85
CA ILE A 22 -9.04 -28.54 -15.79
C ILE A 22 -7.90 -27.54 -15.56
N ILE A 23 -7.98 -26.40 -16.24
CA ILE A 23 -7.18 -25.23 -15.91
C ILE A 23 -7.75 -24.73 -14.59
N THR A 24 -7.13 -25.14 -13.47
CA THR A 24 -7.38 -24.53 -12.17
C THR A 24 -6.88 -23.09 -12.25
N ILE A 25 -7.80 -22.16 -12.51
CA ILE A 25 -7.53 -20.73 -12.39
C ILE A 25 -7.32 -20.46 -10.90
N VAL A 26 -6.05 -20.42 -10.47
CA VAL A 26 -5.69 -19.91 -9.15
C VAL A 26 -5.93 -18.40 -9.18
N ILE A 27 -7.13 -17.99 -8.78
CA ILE A 27 -7.45 -16.59 -8.58
C ILE A 27 -6.62 -16.14 -7.37
N ALA A 28 -5.48 -15.51 -7.64
CA ALA A 28 -4.75 -14.75 -6.63
C ALA A 28 -5.58 -13.52 -6.25
N THR A 29 -6.56 -13.69 -5.37
CA THR A 29 -7.24 -12.57 -4.69
C THR A 29 -6.26 -11.95 -3.69
N GLN A 30 -5.32 -11.17 -4.19
CA GLN A 30 -4.60 -10.21 -3.35
C GLN A 30 -5.55 -9.07 -3.01
N SER A 31 -6.50 -9.33 -2.10
CA SER A 31 -7.14 -8.26 -1.34
C SER A 31 -6.10 -7.73 -0.36
N MET A 32 -5.18 -6.91 -0.87
CA MET A 32 -4.42 -6.03 0.00
C MET A 32 -5.46 -5.06 0.57
N ALA A 33 -5.86 -5.28 1.82
CA ALA A 33 -6.36 -4.20 2.65
C ALA A 33 -5.38 -3.03 2.46
N GLN A 34 -5.80 -2.01 1.71
CA GLN A 34 -5.01 -0.80 1.43
C GLN A 34 -4.97 0.02 2.71
N GLY A 35 -4.28 -0.51 3.72
CA GLY A 35 -4.27 -0.03 5.09
C GLY A 35 -3.57 1.31 5.20
N LEU A 36 -4.22 2.25 5.90
CA LEU A 36 -3.71 3.42 6.66
C LEU A 36 -2.68 4.37 6.00
N TRP A 37 -2.13 4.04 4.83
CA TRP A 37 -1.02 4.69 4.16
C TRP A 37 -1.40 5.03 2.73
N HIS A 38 -0.93 6.16 2.21
CA HIS A 38 -1.43 6.74 0.96
C HIS A 38 -0.49 6.58 -0.24
N TYR A 39 0.74 6.08 -0.04
CA TYR A 39 1.69 5.84 -1.14
C TYR A 39 2.03 4.37 -1.32
N LYS A 40 2.19 3.94 -2.57
CA LYS A 40 2.76 2.62 -2.86
C LYS A 40 4.27 2.66 -2.61
N LEU A 41 4.79 1.66 -1.89
CA LEU A 41 6.24 1.49 -1.73
C LEU A 41 6.90 1.19 -3.09
N GLY A 42 8.10 1.69 -3.30
CA GLY A 42 8.87 1.55 -4.54
C GLY A 42 8.40 2.43 -5.70
N GLN A 43 7.30 3.17 -5.56
CA GLN A 43 6.80 4.06 -6.61
C GLN A 43 7.28 5.49 -6.38
N LEU A 44 7.90 6.11 -7.40
CA LEU A 44 8.26 7.52 -7.37
C LEU A 44 7.01 8.39 -7.18
N LYS A 45 7.11 9.36 -6.28
CA LYS A 45 6.16 10.44 -6.07
C LYS A 45 6.85 11.75 -6.39
N SER A 46 6.21 12.54 -7.26
CA SER A 46 6.81 13.77 -7.78
C SER A 46 6.15 14.99 -7.15
N ASN A 47 6.97 15.99 -6.80
CA ASN A 47 6.58 17.34 -6.41
C ASN A 47 5.47 17.38 -5.34
N GLN A 48 5.66 16.64 -4.25
CA GLN A 48 4.73 16.63 -3.13
C GLN A 48 5.22 17.55 -2.03
N GLN A 49 4.32 18.30 -1.39
CA GLN A 49 4.64 19.00 -0.15
C GLN A 49 4.72 17.99 0.99
N VAL A 50 5.89 17.88 1.62
CA VAL A 50 6.18 16.84 2.61
C VAL A 50 6.99 17.36 3.78
N ASN A 51 6.85 16.69 4.93
CA ASN A 51 7.72 16.88 6.09
C ASN A 51 8.81 15.82 6.08
N LEU A 52 10.07 16.25 5.98
CA LEU A 52 11.22 15.36 5.91
C LEU A 52 12.15 15.64 7.08
N CYS A 53 12.65 14.58 7.70
CA CYS A 53 13.67 14.63 8.73
C CYS A 53 14.93 13.88 8.25
N ALA A 54 16.10 14.48 8.44
CA ALA A 54 17.38 13.92 8.02
C ALA A 54 17.71 12.63 8.80
N GLU A 55 17.41 12.57 10.10
CA GLU A 55 17.86 11.49 10.96
C GLU A 55 16.73 10.62 11.54
N LYS A 56 17.04 9.33 11.75
CA LYS A 56 16.12 8.35 12.36
C LYS A 56 15.78 8.66 13.83
N PRO A 57 16.70 9.14 14.69
CA PRO A 57 16.38 9.47 16.08
C PRO A 57 15.30 10.54 16.20
N ASP A 58 15.29 11.56 15.34
CA ASP A 58 14.27 12.61 15.35
C ASP A 58 12.88 12.09 15.01
N ALA A 59 12.80 11.23 14.00
CA ALA A 59 11.56 10.52 13.68
C ALA A 59 11.03 9.72 14.87
N ILE A 60 11.91 9.05 15.63
CA ILE A 60 11.53 8.29 16.83
C ILE A 60 11.08 9.22 17.97
N ARG A 61 11.77 10.34 18.18
CA ARG A 61 11.41 11.34 19.19
C ARG A 61 10.05 11.97 18.89
N LEU A 62 9.84 12.40 17.65
CA LEU A 62 8.56 12.92 17.18
C LEU A 62 7.43 11.90 17.34
N ALA A 63 7.69 10.62 17.04
CA ALA A 63 6.71 9.55 17.24
C ALA A 63 6.25 9.43 18.71
N LYS A 64 7.13 9.69 19.68
CA LYS A 64 6.75 9.72 21.10
C LYS A 64 5.87 10.92 21.44
N ILE A 65 6.20 12.11 20.93
CA ILE A 65 5.41 13.33 21.13
C ILE A 65 4.01 13.15 20.54
N PHE A 66 3.91 12.68 19.29
CA PHE A 66 2.61 12.40 18.65
C PHE A 66 1.76 11.40 19.44
N ARG A 67 2.40 10.39 20.04
CA ARG A 67 1.71 9.37 20.85
C ARG A 67 1.21 9.93 22.18
N ASN A 68 2.05 10.70 22.86
CA ASN A 68 1.82 11.09 24.26
C ASN A 68 1.02 12.39 24.36
N GLU A 69 1.23 13.32 23.42
CA GLU A 69 0.71 14.69 23.48
C GLU A 69 -0.28 14.98 22.33
N GLY A 70 -0.35 14.09 21.34
CA GLY A 70 -1.27 14.20 20.21
C GLY A 70 -0.75 15.02 19.04
N ALA A 71 -1.66 15.32 18.10
CA ALA A 71 -1.29 15.85 16.79
C ALA A 71 -0.72 17.27 16.85
N ARG A 72 -1.38 18.20 17.56
CA ARG A 72 -0.99 19.62 17.60
C ARG A 72 0.42 19.81 18.20
N PRO A 73 0.76 19.23 19.37
CA PRO A 73 2.12 19.28 19.89
C PRO A 73 3.12 18.56 18.99
N GLY A 74 2.75 17.43 18.39
CA GLY A 74 3.62 16.70 17.46
C GLY A 74 4.03 17.52 16.23
N TYR A 75 3.10 18.28 15.63
CA TYR A 75 3.41 19.18 14.52
C TYR A 75 4.24 20.39 14.94
N ALA A 76 3.97 20.96 16.12
CA ALA A 76 4.80 22.04 16.66
C ALA A 76 6.24 21.58 16.93
N ALA A 77 6.42 20.37 17.46
CA ALA A 77 7.73 19.78 17.64
C ALA A 77 8.44 19.52 16.31
N LEU A 78 7.72 19.10 15.28
CA LEU A 78 8.28 18.86 13.96
C LEU A 78 8.91 20.13 13.36
N THR A 79 8.25 21.28 13.48
CA THR A 79 8.77 22.56 12.96
C THR A 79 9.94 23.12 13.76
N GLN A 80 10.09 22.70 15.02
CA GLN A 80 11.18 23.10 15.91
C GLN A 80 12.38 22.15 15.88
N THR A 81 12.26 21.00 15.22
CA THR A 81 13.31 19.98 15.21
C THR A 81 14.36 20.31 14.15
N ILE A 82 15.61 20.48 14.57
CA ILE A 82 16.76 20.64 13.67
C ILE A 82 16.83 19.43 12.74
N GLY A 83 17.02 19.68 11.44
CA GLY A 83 17.06 18.61 10.45
C GLY A 83 15.69 18.10 10.00
N CYS A 84 14.59 18.60 10.56
CA CYS A 84 13.25 18.44 10.02
C CYS A 84 12.81 19.72 9.29
N SER A 85 12.23 19.58 8.10
CA SER A 85 11.66 20.71 7.37
C SER A 85 10.49 20.29 6.50
N MET A 86 9.58 21.23 6.27
CA MET A 86 8.52 21.10 5.27
C MET A 86 9.01 21.69 3.94
N ARG A 87 8.97 20.90 2.88
CA ARG A 87 9.36 21.35 1.53
C ARG A 87 8.67 20.56 0.43
N ILE A 88 8.67 21.10 -0.77
CA ILE A 88 8.26 20.35 -1.97
C ILE A 88 9.40 19.42 -2.37
N ALA A 89 9.11 18.14 -2.54
CA ALA A 89 10.11 17.16 -2.94
C ALA A 89 9.54 16.02 -3.77
N SER A 90 10.43 15.39 -4.54
CA SER A 90 10.19 14.14 -5.25
C SER A 90 10.97 13.02 -4.55
N PHE A 91 10.30 11.89 -4.29
CA PHE A 91 10.87 10.81 -3.49
C PHE A 91 10.22 9.46 -3.81
N THR A 92 10.94 8.39 -3.50
CA THR A 92 10.45 7.01 -3.57
C THR A 92 10.33 6.44 -2.15
N PRO A 93 9.12 6.10 -1.68
CA PRO A 93 8.94 5.42 -0.39
C PRO A 93 9.58 4.04 -0.42
N VAL A 94 10.46 3.75 0.53
CA VAL A 94 11.20 2.48 0.61
C VAL A 94 10.58 1.56 1.64
N LYS A 95 10.32 2.07 2.86
CA LYS A 95 9.82 1.27 3.98
C LYS A 95 9.09 2.12 5.00
N ILE A 96 7.95 1.65 5.48
CA ILE A 96 7.30 2.22 6.66
C ILE A 96 8.11 1.77 7.88
N VAL A 97 8.76 2.72 8.55
CA VAL A 97 9.62 2.46 9.72
C VAL A 97 8.77 2.32 10.97
N ARG A 98 7.78 3.18 11.12
CA ARG A 98 6.89 3.21 12.28
C ARG A 98 5.56 3.86 11.93
N GLN A 99 4.51 3.42 12.61
CA GLN A 99 3.21 4.06 12.57
C GLN A 99 2.72 4.28 14.00
N VAL A 100 2.11 5.44 14.25
CA VAL A 100 1.55 5.83 15.55
C VAL A 100 0.10 6.20 15.34
N MET A 101 -0.79 5.47 16.01
CA MET A 101 -2.20 5.82 16.08
C MET A 101 -2.39 6.88 17.16
N ILE A 102 -3.12 7.95 16.85
CA ILE A 102 -3.49 9.01 17.78
C ILE A 102 -4.99 8.85 18.06
N GLU A 103 -5.27 8.54 19.31
CA GLU A 103 -6.60 8.13 19.79
C GLU A 103 -7.08 9.08 20.89
N PRO A 104 -7.43 10.34 20.57
CA PRO A 104 -7.99 11.22 21.59
C PRO A 104 -9.34 10.64 22.03
N ASN A 105 -9.41 10.23 23.30
CA ASN A 105 -10.55 9.56 23.94
C ASN A 105 -10.78 8.11 23.47
N GLY A 106 -9.72 7.37 23.12
CA GLY A 106 -9.81 5.94 22.78
C GLY A 106 -10.39 5.64 21.39
N VAL A 107 -10.61 6.67 20.57
CA VAL A 107 -11.04 6.53 19.18
C VAL A 107 -9.91 6.98 18.27
N ALA A 108 -9.41 6.07 17.43
CA ALA A 108 -8.42 6.37 16.40
C ALA A 108 -8.93 7.44 15.43
N LYS A 109 -8.35 8.65 15.56
CA LYS A 109 -8.62 9.76 14.65
C LYS A 109 -7.54 9.91 13.61
N TYR A 110 -6.27 9.67 13.98
CA TYR A 110 -5.14 9.89 13.07
C TYR A 110 -4.12 8.76 13.16
N ALA A 111 -3.44 8.50 12.04
CA ALA A 111 -2.26 7.68 11.96
C ALA A 111 -1.10 8.53 11.46
N VAL A 112 -0.03 8.63 12.24
CA VAL A 112 1.22 9.27 11.85
C VAL A 112 2.19 8.18 11.42
N SER A 113 2.64 8.26 10.17
CA SER A 113 3.56 7.32 9.58
C SER A 113 4.93 7.96 9.39
N PHE A 114 5.95 7.22 9.79
CA PHE A 114 7.36 7.54 9.60
C PHE A 114 7.90 6.58 8.55
N VAL A 115 8.28 7.11 7.40
CA VAL A 115 8.61 6.33 6.21
C VAL A 115 10.00 6.67 5.72
N LYS A 116 10.84 5.66 5.54
CA LYS A 116 12.14 5.82 4.89
C LYS A 116 11.90 6.08 3.41
N VAL A 117 12.37 7.21 2.91
CA VAL A 117 12.26 7.60 1.50
C VAL A 117 13.63 7.78 0.88
N ARG A 118 13.76 7.49 -0.41
CA ARG A 118 14.92 7.85 -1.22
C ARG A 118 14.56 9.09 -2.05
N MET A 119 15.34 10.15 -1.91
CA MET A 119 15.22 11.38 -2.68
C MET A 119 15.75 11.16 -4.10
N VAL A 120 15.29 11.97 -5.06
CA VAL A 120 15.81 11.91 -6.45
C VAL A 120 17.33 12.15 -6.50
N GLN A 121 17.85 12.96 -5.58
CA GLN A 121 19.29 13.25 -5.45
C GLN A 121 20.11 12.07 -4.88
N GLY A 122 19.47 10.98 -4.45
CA GLY A 122 20.12 9.79 -3.88
C GLY A 122 20.06 9.72 -2.36
N ASP A 123 19.86 10.85 -1.67
CA ASP A 123 19.78 10.91 -0.22
C ASP A 123 18.63 10.08 0.35
N VAL A 124 18.82 9.60 1.57
CA VAL A 124 17.80 8.87 2.32
C VAL A 124 17.32 9.75 3.46
N GLN A 125 16.01 9.96 3.53
CA GLN A 125 15.39 10.78 4.57
C GLN A 125 14.19 10.06 5.19
N SER A 126 13.72 10.56 6.32
CA SER A 126 12.49 10.09 6.97
C SER A 126 11.34 11.04 6.66
N LEU A 127 10.38 10.57 5.87
CA LEU A 127 9.11 11.23 5.64
C LEU A 127 8.19 11.06 6.85
N VAL A 128 7.67 12.17 7.35
CA VAL A 128 6.63 12.21 8.39
C VAL A 128 5.34 12.69 7.77
N THR A 129 4.27 11.94 7.96
CA THR A 129 2.97 12.30 7.37
C THR A 129 1.85 11.64 8.14
N THR A 130 0.70 12.27 8.06
CA THR A 130 -0.44 11.94 8.89
C THR A 130 -1.64 11.69 8.01
N ARG A 131 -2.42 10.67 8.35
CA ARG A 131 -3.69 10.38 7.70
C ARG A 131 -4.77 10.31 8.75
N GLN A 132 -5.92 10.92 8.47
CA GLN A 132 -7.12 10.68 9.27
C GLN A 132 -7.59 9.24 9.03
N VAL A 133 -7.81 8.52 10.12
CA VAL A 133 -8.46 7.21 10.08
C VAL A 133 -9.94 7.52 10.11
N LYS A 134 -10.66 7.26 9.00
CA LYS A 134 -12.10 7.50 8.98
C LYS A 134 -12.73 6.68 10.12
N LYS A 135 -13.58 7.34 10.89
CA LYS A 135 -14.54 6.69 11.77
C LYS A 135 -15.69 6.30 10.85
N ASP A 136 -15.92 5.01 10.68
CA ASP A 136 -17.19 4.54 10.10
C ASP A 136 -18.34 4.92 11.05
#